data_AF-A0A163JBB7-F1
#
_entry.id   AF-A0A163JBB7-F1
#
_cell.length_a   1.000
_cell.length_b   1.000
_cell.length_c   1.000
_cell.angle_alpha   90.00
_cell.angle_beta   90.00
_cell.angle_gamma   90.00
#
_symmetry.space_group_name_H-M   'P 1'
#
loop_
_entity.id
_entity.type
_entity.pdbx_description
1 polymer ?
#
loop_
_entity_poly.entity_id
_entity_poly.type
_entity_poly.pdbx_seq_one_letter_code
_entity_poly.pdbx_strand_id
1 'polypeptide(L)'
;MAHDLYLRASKDPRAAKQDKLKRDLLKMKSELASTSSQDEFAKWAKMRRRLDKGMADLEKLNSDIAFSKTGFELKLKSILWFLIHGSQVLMVLWFRKAPVFYLPPGWFGPAQRLLCLPFSPLGSVSVAVWFAACRRMIKAIALTVNDFILATPATAS
;
A
#
# COMPACT_ATOMS: atom_id res chain seq x y z
N MET A 1 -5.15 8.35 3.11
CA MET A 1 -4.92 9.33 4.20
C MET A 1 -3.55 9.99 4.07
N ALA A 2 -2.42 9.28 4.15
CA ALA A 2 -1.07 9.89 4.07
C ALA A 2 -0.76 10.64 2.76
N HIS A 3 -1.13 10.08 1.60
CA HIS A 3 -0.93 10.75 0.31
C HIS A 3 -1.79 12.03 0.15
N ASP A 4 -3.00 12.04 0.72
CA ASP A 4 -3.89 13.20 0.67
C ASP A 4 -3.40 14.32 1.60
N LEU A 5 -2.84 13.95 2.75
CA LEU A 5 -2.14 14.87 3.64
C LEU A 5 -0.88 15.44 2.96
N TYR A 6 -0.12 14.58 2.27
CA TYR A 6 1.06 15.00 1.51
C TYR A 6 0.69 15.98 0.39
N LEU A 7 -0.36 15.73 -0.39
CA LEU A 7 -0.83 16.65 -1.43
C LEU A 7 -1.36 17.98 -0.86
N ARG A 8 -2.06 17.94 0.28
CA ARG A 8 -2.54 19.15 0.97
C ARG A 8 -1.40 19.98 1.55
N ALA A 9 -0.38 19.31 2.12
CA ALA A 9 0.80 19.97 2.66
C ALA A 9 1.75 20.46 1.56
N SER A 10 1.87 19.73 0.44
CA SER A 10 2.79 20.05 -0.66
C SER A 10 2.24 21.06 -1.66
N LYS A 11 0.97 21.48 -1.53
CA LYS A 11 0.28 22.37 -2.49
C LYS A 11 0.52 21.94 -3.94
N ASP A 12 0.38 20.65 -4.22
CA ASP A 12 0.66 20.14 -5.56
C ASP A 12 -0.24 20.87 -6.60
N PRO A 13 0.34 21.54 -7.61
CA PRO A 13 -0.43 22.24 -8.64
C PRO A 13 -1.42 21.33 -9.37
N ARG A 14 -1.19 20.01 -9.40
CA ARG A 14 -2.09 19.02 -10.00
C ARG A 14 -3.40 18.87 -9.23
N ALA A 15 -3.35 18.85 -7.90
CA ALA A 15 -4.54 18.76 -7.05
C ALA A 15 -5.37 20.06 -7.14
N ALA A 16 -4.71 21.22 -7.12
CA ALA A 16 -5.37 22.51 -7.30
C ALA A 16 -6.05 22.62 -8.69
N LYS A 17 -5.40 22.10 -9.74
CA LYS A 17 -5.96 22.02 -11.10
C LYS A 17 -7.16 21.08 -11.17
N GLN A 18 -7.12 19.93 -10.48
CA GLN A 18 -8.23 18.99 -10.40
C GLN A 18 -9.46 19.63 -9.74
N ASP A 19 -9.28 20.32 -8.62
CA ASP A 19 -10.38 20.99 -7.91
C ASP A 19 -10.96 22.17 -8.70
N LYS A 20 -10.10 22.93 -9.39
CA LYS A 20 -10.54 23.98 -10.31
C LYS A 20 -11.38 23.39 -11.45
N LEU A 21 -10.89 22.34 -12.11
CA LEU A 21 -11.59 21.72 -13.24
C LEU A 21 -12.93 21.09 -12.83
N LYS A 22 -13.00 20.48 -11.63
CA LYS A 22 -14.26 20.00 -11.04
C LYS A 22 -15.27 21.13 -10.86
N ARG A 23 -14.85 22.26 -10.28
CA ARG A 23 -15.73 23.44 -10.10
C ARG A 23 -16.21 24.00 -11.43
N ASP A 24 -15.31 24.10 -12.40
CA ASP A 24 -15.64 24.62 -13.74
C ASP A 24 -16.60 23.68 -14.47
N LEU A 25 -16.43 22.36 -14.35
CA LEU A 25 -17.36 21.36 -14.90
C LEU A 25 -18.74 21.40 -14.24
N LEU A 26 -18.81 21.61 -12.92
CA LEU A 26 -20.10 21.75 -12.22
C LEU A 26 -20.86 22.99 -12.71
N LYS A 27 -20.16 24.12 -12.91
CA LYS A 27 -20.74 25.33 -13.51
C LYS A 27 -21.21 25.10 -14.95
N MET A 28 -20.39 24.44 -15.78
CA MET A 28 -20.79 24.12 -17.17
C MET A 28 -21.98 23.15 -17.21
N LYS A 29 -22.07 22.20 -16.27
CA LYS A 29 -23.26 21.32 -16.15
C LYS A 29 -24.52 22.11 -15.81
N SER A 30 -24.44 23.04 -14.86
CA SER A 30 -25.60 23.87 -14.52
C SER A 30 -26.03 24.76 -15.69
N GLU A 31 -25.07 25.35 -16.41
CA GLU A 31 -25.34 26.22 -17.57
C GLU A 31 -25.92 25.44 -18.77
N LEU A 32 -25.47 24.20 -18.97
CA LEU A 32 -26.05 23.30 -19.96
C LEU A 32 -27.48 22.90 -19.59
N ALA A 33 -27.76 22.66 -18.31
CA ALA A 33 -29.10 22.30 -17.83
C ALA A 33 -30.09 23.46 -17.94
N SER A 34 -29.63 24.71 -17.82
CA SER A 34 -30.46 25.91 -18.00
C SER A 34 -30.67 26.31 -19.47
N THR A 35 -30.03 25.65 -20.43
CA THR A 35 -30.15 25.97 -21.86
C THR A 35 -31.13 25.03 -22.55
N SER A 36 -32.17 25.57 -23.20
CA SER A 36 -33.13 24.77 -23.99
C SER A 36 -32.40 24.04 -25.11
N SER A 37 -32.45 22.71 -25.11
CA SER A 37 -31.78 21.89 -26.13
C SER A 37 -32.49 21.93 -27.49
N GLN A 38 -33.75 22.38 -27.57
CA GLN A 38 -34.53 22.42 -28.81
C GLN A 38 -34.38 23.77 -29.52
N ASP A 39 -34.56 24.88 -28.81
CA ASP A 39 -34.50 26.23 -29.42
C ASP A 39 -33.06 26.70 -29.63
N GLU A 40 -32.17 26.35 -28.69
CA GLU A 40 -30.77 26.77 -28.68
C GLU A 40 -29.82 25.59 -28.99
N PHE A 41 -30.24 24.65 -29.87
CA PHE A 41 -29.51 23.41 -30.13
C PHE A 41 -28.04 23.63 -30.52
N ALA A 42 -27.74 24.64 -31.33
CA ALA A 42 -26.36 24.96 -31.73
C ALA A 42 -25.49 25.36 -30.52
N LYS A 43 -26.04 26.17 -29.60
CA LYS A 43 -25.37 26.61 -28.37
C LYS A 43 -25.25 25.45 -27.39
N TRP A 44 -26.32 24.67 -27.21
CA TRP A 44 -26.36 23.48 -26.36
C TRP A 44 -25.32 22.45 -26.81
N ALA A 45 -25.27 22.12 -28.11
CA ALA A 45 -24.31 21.16 -28.67
C ALA A 45 -22.85 21.62 -28.48
N LYS A 46 -22.58 22.92 -28.65
CA LYS A 46 -21.25 23.49 -28.41
C LYS A 46 -20.85 23.39 -26.94
N MET A 47 -21.76 23.70 -26.01
CA MET A 47 -21.50 23.56 -24.57
C MET A 47 -21.32 22.11 -24.14
N ARG A 48 -22.13 21.20 -24.69
CA ARG A 48 -22.01 19.76 -24.41
C ARG A 48 -20.64 19.22 -24.80
N ARG A 49 -20.14 19.54 -26.00
CA ARG A 49 -18.79 19.14 -26.44
C ARG A 49 -17.68 19.71 -25.54
N ARG A 50 -17.85 20.93 -25.01
CA ARG A 50 -16.91 21.51 -24.02
C ARG A 50 -16.94 20.76 -22.70
N LEU A 51 -18.12 20.37 -22.22
CA LEU A 51 -18.30 19.55 -21.03
C LEU A 51 -17.63 18.19 -21.20
N ASP A 52 -17.90 17.50 -22.31
CA ASP A 52 -17.34 16.18 -22.60
C ASP A 52 -15.80 16.23 -22.68
N LYS A 53 -15.24 17.28 -23.30
CA LYS A 53 -13.78 17.52 -23.30
C LYS A 53 -13.23 17.73 -21.89
N GLY A 54 -13.89 18.55 -21.06
CA GLY A 54 -13.45 18.80 -19.69
C GLY A 54 -13.53 17.55 -18.80
N MET A 55 -14.52 16.68 -19.02
CA MET A 55 -14.62 15.39 -18.33
C MET A 55 -13.46 14.47 -18.70
N ALA A 56 -13.12 14.38 -19.99
CA ALA A 56 -11.95 13.62 -20.45
C ALA A 56 -10.63 14.14 -19.87
N ASP A 57 -10.47 15.46 -19.79
CA ASP A 57 -9.29 16.08 -19.16
C ASP A 57 -9.20 15.78 -17.66
N LEU A 58 -10.34 15.71 -16.95
CA LEU A 58 -10.39 15.34 -15.54
C LEU A 58 -10.00 13.87 -15.33
N GLU A 59 -10.54 12.97 -16.16
CA GLU A 59 -10.22 11.55 -16.10
C GLU A 59 -8.73 11.30 -16.33
N LYS A 60 -8.14 11.95 -17.35
CA LYS A 60 -6.70 11.91 -17.61
C LYS A 60 -5.87 12.43 -16.44
N LEU A 61 -6.27 13.56 -15.85
CA LEU A 61 -5.56 14.11 -14.70
C LEU A 61 -5.66 13.17 -13.48
N ASN A 62 -6.81 12.53 -13.29
CA ASN A 62 -7.01 11.56 -12.22
C ASN A 62 -6.16 10.30 -12.43
N SER A 63 -6.05 9.79 -13.67
CA SER A 63 -5.17 8.66 -13.98
C SER A 63 -3.70 9.00 -13.78
N ASP A 64 -3.25 10.20 -14.17
CA ASP A 64 -1.87 10.66 -13.96
C ASP A 64 -1.54 10.77 -12.46
N ILE A 65 -2.47 11.31 -11.67
CA ILE A 65 -2.34 11.37 -10.22
C ILE A 65 -2.26 9.95 -9.66
N ALA A 66 -3.19 9.06 -10.02
CA ALA A 66 -3.21 7.68 -9.54
C ALA A 66 -1.90 6.94 -9.86
N PHE A 67 -1.39 7.08 -11.08
CA PHE A 67 -0.11 6.52 -11.51
C PHE A 67 1.04 7.03 -10.65
N SER A 68 1.09 8.34 -10.39
CA SER A 68 2.11 8.93 -9.53
C SER A 68 2.04 8.43 -8.08
N LYS A 69 0.81 8.23 -7.54
CA LYS A 69 0.60 7.64 -6.21
C LYS A 69 1.19 6.23 -6.16
N THR A 70 0.82 5.39 -7.13
CA THR A 70 1.29 4.00 -7.22
C THR A 70 2.81 3.93 -7.35
N GLY A 71 3.41 4.76 -8.21
CA GLY A 71 4.86 4.82 -8.36
C GLY A 71 5.57 5.23 -7.06
N PHE A 72 5.03 6.18 -6.32
CA PHE A 72 5.56 6.59 -5.02
C PHE A 72 5.40 5.49 -3.96
N GLU A 73 4.24 4.85 -3.87
CA GLU A 73 4.00 3.72 -2.97
C GLU A 73 4.95 2.56 -3.25
N LEU A 74 5.17 2.22 -4.53
CA LEU A 74 6.10 1.18 -4.93
C LEU A 74 7.53 1.52 -4.48
N LYS A 75 7.97 2.77 -4.65
CA LYS A 75 9.29 3.23 -4.18
C LYS A 75 9.41 3.11 -2.66
N LEU A 76 8.44 3.63 -1.91
CA LEU A 76 8.45 3.54 -0.44
C LEU A 76 8.40 2.09 0.04
N LYS A 77 7.53 1.27 -0.53
CA LYS A 77 7.44 -0.17 -0.22
C LYS A 77 8.76 -0.87 -0.52
N SER A 78 9.40 -0.56 -1.64
CA SER A 78 10.70 -1.13 -2.01
C SER A 78 11.80 -0.73 -1.02
N ILE A 79 11.89 0.55 -0.66
CA ILE A 79 12.85 1.05 0.33
C ILE A 79 12.62 0.38 1.69
N LEU A 80 11.36 0.34 2.16
CA LEU A 80 11.02 -0.28 3.43
C LEU A 80 11.32 -1.78 3.43
N TRP A 81 11.00 -2.46 2.33
CA TRP A 81 11.33 -3.88 2.15
C TRP A 81 12.84 -4.09 2.21
N PHE A 82 13.63 -3.28 1.52
CA PHE A 82 15.09 -3.35 1.54
C PHE A 82 15.65 -3.08 2.94
N LEU A 83 15.13 -2.09 3.66
CA LEU A 83 15.57 -1.79 5.03
C LEU A 83 15.26 -2.94 5.99
N ILE A 84 14.04 -3.49 5.93
CA ILE A 84 13.63 -4.61 6.80
C ILE A 84 14.42 -5.87 6.47
N HIS A 85 14.43 -6.28 5.20
CA HIS A 85 15.11 -7.53 4.80
C HIS A 85 16.62 -7.38 4.84
N GLY A 86 17.16 -6.22 4.48
CA GLY A 86 18.59 -5.91 4.56
C GLY A 86 19.11 -5.90 5.98
N SER A 87 18.42 -5.23 6.91
CA SER A 87 18.80 -5.26 8.33
C SER A 87 18.70 -6.66 8.92
N GLN A 88 17.69 -7.45 8.51
CA GLN A 88 17.56 -8.85 8.93
C GLN A 88 18.69 -9.74 8.40
N VAL A 89 19.10 -9.57 7.14
CA VAL A 89 20.25 -10.28 6.55
C VAL A 89 21.54 -9.87 7.25
N LEU A 90 21.73 -8.58 7.50
CA LEU A 90 22.88 -8.05 8.22
C LEU A 90 22.98 -8.64 9.63
N MET A 91 21.86 -8.69 10.37
CA MET A 91 21.78 -9.35 11.68
C MET A 91 22.16 -10.83 11.63
N VAL A 92 21.63 -11.59 10.66
CA VAL A 92 21.96 -13.02 10.51
C VAL A 92 23.44 -13.21 10.14
N LEU A 93 24.01 -12.36 9.29
CA LEU A 93 25.42 -12.40 8.92
C LEU A 93 26.35 -12.02 10.08
N TRP A 94 25.95 -11.04 10.90
CA TRP A 94 26.69 -10.58 12.07
C TRP A 94 26.70 -11.62 13.18
N PHE A 95 25.53 -12.21 13.49
CA PHE A 95 25.38 -13.22 14.54
C PHE A 95 25.56 -14.66 14.04
N ARG A 96 26.17 -14.87 12.86
CA ARG A 96 26.25 -16.23 12.26
C ARG A 96 26.95 -17.27 13.15
N LYS A 97 27.84 -16.85 14.05
CA LYS A 97 28.62 -17.74 14.93
C LYS A 97 28.09 -17.83 16.37
N ALA A 98 27.03 -17.09 16.70
CA ALA A 98 26.45 -17.08 18.05
C ALA A 98 25.16 -17.93 18.08
N PRO A 99 25.14 -19.07 18.78
CA PRO A 99 23.92 -19.84 18.98
C PRO A 99 22.95 -19.05 19.86
N VAL A 100 21.66 -18.99 19.49
CA VAL A 100 20.65 -18.24 20.25
C VAL A 100 20.31 -18.96 21.56
N PHE A 101 20.08 -20.28 21.48
CA PHE A 101 19.83 -21.15 22.63
C PHE A 101 20.43 -22.53 22.37
N TYR A 102 20.95 -23.14 23.44
CA TYR A 102 21.37 -24.54 23.47
C TYR A 102 20.19 -25.41 23.91
N LEU A 103 20.01 -26.54 23.24
CA LEU A 103 18.95 -27.51 23.54
C LEU A 103 19.50 -28.60 24.47
N PRO A 104 18.74 -29.04 25.49
CA PRO A 104 19.10 -30.20 26.29
C PRO A 104 19.32 -31.44 25.38
N PRO A 105 20.36 -32.25 25.65
CA PRO A 105 20.66 -33.40 24.81
C PRO A 105 19.49 -34.41 24.84
N GLY A 106 19.00 -34.82 23.67
CA GLY A 106 18.02 -35.90 23.52
C GLY A 106 16.55 -35.49 23.35
N TRP A 107 16.17 -34.21 23.56
CA TRP A 107 14.77 -33.77 23.44
C TRP A 107 14.25 -33.71 21.99
N PHE A 108 15.09 -33.26 21.05
CA PHE A 108 14.64 -32.95 19.67
C PHE A 108 15.12 -33.96 18.62
N GLY A 109 15.81 -35.03 19.02
CA GLY A 109 16.23 -36.13 18.14
C GLY A 109 16.81 -35.65 16.79
N PRO A 110 16.37 -36.18 15.63
CA PRO A 110 16.88 -35.78 14.31
C PRO A 110 16.53 -34.33 13.91
N ALA A 111 15.52 -33.71 14.53
CA ALA A 111 15.14 -32.31 14.25
C ALA A 111 16.23 -31.32 14.69
N GLN A 112 17.11 -31.72 15.62
CA GLN A 112 18.27 -30.93 16.04
C GLN A 112 19.20 -30.57 14.87
N ARG A 113 19.26 -31.41 13.83
CA ARG A 113 20.03 -31.14 12.59
C ARG A 113 19.38 -30.05 11.72
N LEU A 114 18.05 -30.00 11.67
CA LEU A 114 17.32 -28.98 10.93
C LEU A 114 17.34 -27.63 11.67
N LEU A 115 17.30 -27.67 13.01
CA LEU A 115 17.33 -26.48 13.86
C LEU A 115 18.69 -25.79 13.87
N CYS A 116 19.80 -26.51 13.63
CA CYS A 116 21.15 -25.95 13.69
C CYS A 116 21.68 -25.40 12.33
N LEU A 117 21.13 -25.85 11.21
CA LEU A 117 21.45 -25.30 9.88
C LEU A 117 20.98 -23.83 9.78
N PRO A 118 21.72 -22.92 9.08
CA PRO A 118 22.93 -23.11 8.27
C PRO A 118 24.30 -22.85 8.96
N PHE A 119 24.37 -22.29 10.18
CA PHE A 119 25.65 -21.84 10.78
C PHE A 119 25.87 -22.18 12.26
N SER A 120 24.98 -22.93 12.92
CA SER A 120 25.04 -23.18 14.37
C SER A 120 25.61 -24.56 14.70
N PRO A 121 26.39 -24.72 15.80
CA PRO A 121 26.87 -26.03 16.23
C PRO A 121 25.72 -26.97 16.61
N LEU A 122 25.93 -28.28 16.41
CA LEU A 122 24.93 -29.33 16.64
C LEU A 122 24.41 -29.26 18.10
N GLY A 123 23.09 -29.10 18.28
CA GLY A 123 22.49 -28.88 19.61
C GLY A 123 22.16 -27.43 19.97
N SER A 124 22.19 -26.54 18.99
CA SER A 124 21.72 -25.16 19.15
C SER A 124 20.77 -24.76 18.03
N VAL A 125 19.91 -23.78 18.32
CA VAL A 125 19.01 -23.18 17.33
C VAL A 125 19.74 -22.05 16.60
N SER A 126 19.76 -22.14 15.26
CA SER A 126 20.35 -21.09 14.44
C SER A 126 19.51 -19.81 14.48
N VAL A 127 20.18 -18.67 14.40
CA VAL A 127 19.55 -17.35 14.32
C VAL A 127 18.53 -17.30 13.18
N ALA A 128 18.84 -17.93 12.04
CA ALA A 128 17.95 -17.99 10.88
C ALA A 128 16.64 -18.73 11.15
N VAL A 129 16.71 -19.89 11.83
CA VAL A 129 15.54 -20.68 12.22
C VAL A 129 14.70 -19.92 13.24
N TRP A 130 15.34 -19.28 14.23
CA TRP A 130 14.66 -18.43 15.19
C TRP A 130 13.90 -17.27 14.54
N PHE A 131 14.56 -16.52 13.64
CA PHE A 131 13.91 -15.46 12.87
C PHE A 131 12.77 -15.95 11.98
N ALA A 132 12.86 -17.17 11.44
CA ALA A 132 11.79 -17.76 10.64
C ALA A 132 10.58 -18.12 11.51
N ALA A 133 10.81 -18.66 12.72
CA ALA A 133 9.76 -18.93 13.70
C ALA A 133 9.05 -17.65 14.14
N CYS A 134 9.79 -16.61 14.53
CA CYS A 134 9.21 -15.30 14.89
C CYS A 134 8.39 -14.71 13.74
N ARG A 135 8.90 -14.78 12.50
CA ARG A 135 8.17 -14.28 11.33
C ARG A 135 6.87 -15.05 11.07
N ARG A 136 6.88 -16.37 11.24
CA ARG A 136 5.67 -17.19 11.12
C ARG A 136 4.64 -16.84 12.18
N MET A 137 5.09 -16.68 13.43
CA MET A 137 4.23 -16.30 14.55
C MET A 137 3.59 -14.92 14.34
N ILE A 138 4.38 -13.91 13.99
CA ILE A 138 3.86 -12.55 13.72
C ILE A 138 2.84 -12.57 12.57
N LYS A 139 3.11 -13.34 11.49
CA LYS A 139 2.16 -13.48 10.38
C LYS A 139 0.86 -14.14 10.81
N ALA A 140 0.93 -15.20 11.61
CA ALA A 140 -0.26 -15.87 12.13
C ALA A 140 -1.10 -14.90 12.98
N ILE A 141 -0.47 -14.18 13.91
CA ILE A 141 -1.16 -13.17 14.73
C ILE A 141 -1.77 -12.07 13.88
N ALA A 142 -1.05 -11.56 12.88
CA ALA A 142 -1.56 -10.52 12.00
C ALA A 142 -2.77 -11.00 11.18
N LEU A 143 -2.76 -12.24 10.70
CA LEU A 143 -3.91 -12.84 10.02
C LEU A 143 -5.10 -12.94 10.97
N THR A 144 -4.89 -13.50 12.17
CA THR A 144 -5.94 -13.61 13.18
C THR A 144 -6.53 -12.24 13.55
N VAL A 145 -5.70 -11.22 13.77
CA VAL A 145 -6.16 -9.85 14.07
C VAL A 145 -6.93 -9.25 12.89
N ASN A 146 -6.47 -9.43 11.66
CA ASN A 146 -7.20 -8.97 10.48
C ASN A 146 -8.56 -9.67 10.36
N ASP A 147 -8.62 -10.97 10.60
CA ASP A 147 -9.87 -11.73 10.59
C ASP A 147 -10.83 -11.22 11.68
N PHE A 148 -10.34 -10.90 12.88
CA PHE A 148 -11.16 -10.30 13.95
C PHE A 148 -11.65 -8.88 13.60
N ILE A 149 -10.78 -8.03 13.05
CA ILE A 149 -11.15 -6.66 12.64
C ILE A 149 -12.17 -6.70 11.50
N LEU A 150 -11.98 -7.58 10.52
CA LEU A 150 -12.86 -7.73 9.35
C LEU A 150 -14.15 -8.51 9.66
N ALA A 151 -14.17 -9.33 10.72
CA ALA A 151 -15.39 -10.00 11.21
C ALA A 151 -16.33 -9.05 11.99
N THR A 152 -15.91 -7.82 12.29
CA THR A 152 -16.70 -6.84 13.06
C THR A 152 -17.68 -5.96 12.23
N PRO A 153 -18.32 -6.41 11.12
CA PRO A 153 -19.51 -5.70 10.63
C PRO A 153 -20.70 -6.60 10.27
N ALA A 154 -21.02 -7.66 11.04
CA ALA A 154 -22.18 -8.52 10.74
C ALA A 154 -23.05 -8.95 11.94
N THR A 155 -22.93 -8.31 13.10
CA THR A 155 -23.81 -8.58 14.26
C THR A 155 -24.26 -7.27 14.92
N ALA A 156 -24.94 -6.45 14.14
CA ALA A 156 -25.81 -5.41 14.66
C ALA A 156 -27.08 -5.40 13.80
N SER A 157 -27.94 -6.38 14.04
CA SER A 157 -29.31 -6.48 13.52
C SER A 157 -30.26 -6.50 14.70
#